data_AF-A0A1H3MNA2-F1
#
_entry.id   AF-A0A1H3MNA2-F1
#
_cell.length_a   1.000
_cell.length_b   1.000
_cell.length_c   1.000
_cell.angle_alpha   90.00
_cell.angle_beta   90.00
_cell.angle_gamma   90.00
#
_symmetry.space_group_name_H-M   'P 1'
#
loop_
_entity.id
_entity.type
_entity.pdbx_description
1 polymer ?
#
loop_
_entity_poly.entity_id
_entity_poly.type
_entity_poly.pdbx_seq_one_letter_code
_entity_poly.pdbx_strand_id
1 'polypeptide(L)' 'MKRFIQGEHRTQGMLLPEHLDDYITEHNPVRIVDVFVDELDLVKLGFDGVVPAETGRPSYHPAMLLKIYIY' A
#
# COMPACT_ATOMS: atom_id res chain seq x y z
N MET A 1 -5.11 -4.40 18.03
CA MET A 1 -5.02 -3.00 17.57
C MET A 1 -4.19 -2.98 16.31
N LYS A 2 -4.69 -2.37 15.21
CA LYS A 2 -3.93 -2.29 13.95
C LYS A 2 -2.78 -1.30 14.16
N ARG A 3 -1.54 -1.77 13.97
CA ARG A 3 -0.31 -1.02 14.32
C ARG A 3 0.25 -0.18 13.17
N PHE A 4 -0.35 -0.27 11.99
CA PHE A 4 -0.13 0.63 10.85
C PHE A 4 -1.41 1.37 10.50
N ILE A 5 -1.28 2.54 9.87
CA ILE A 5 -2.38 3.21 9.18
C ILE A 5 -2.94 2.26 8.12
N GLN A 6 -4.25 2.13 8.07
CA GLN A 6 -4.95 1.32 7.08
C GLN A 6 -5.57 2.26 6.07
N GLY A 7 -5.26 2.05 4.80
CA GLY A 7 -6.02 2.62 3.71
C GLY A 7 -7.26 1.78 3.42
N GLU A 8 -8.15 2.37 2.63
CA GLU A 8 -9.24 1.64 1.99
C GLU A 8 -8.73 1.01 0.69
N HIS A 9 -9.28 -0.15 0.32
CA HIS A 9 -8.92 -0.77 -0.94
C HIS A 9 -9.51 0.03 -2.11
N ARG A 10 -8.81 0.11 -3.24
CA ARG A 10 -9.29 0.87 -4.42
C ARG A 10 -10.55 0.31 -5.06
N THR A 11 -10.90 -0.93 -4.76
CA THR A 11 -12.18 -1.57 -5.13
C THR A 11 -13.26 -1.37 -4.07
N GLN A 12 -13.05 -0.49 -3.09
CA GLN A 12 -14.11 -0.10 -2.17
C GLN A 12 -15.02 0.94 -2.82
N GLY A 13 -16.33 0.75 -2.62
CA GLY A 13 -17.37 1.65 -3.10
C GLY A 13 -17.19 3.09 -2.59
N MET A 14 -17.28 4.09 -3.49
CA MET A 14 -17.29 5.51 -3.17
C MET A 14 -18.44 6.23 -3.89
N LEU A 15 -18.66 7.52 -3.57
CA LEU A 15 -19.77 8.30 -4.16
C LEU A 15 -19.60 8.48 -5.66
N LEU A 16 -18.40 8.88 -6.11
CA LEU A 16 -17.99 8.96 -7.51
C LEU A 16 -16.45 8.91 -7.57
N PRO A 17 -15.83 8.04 -8.39
CA PRO A 17 -16.43 6.90 -9.13
C PRO A 17 -16.96 5.82 -8.18
N GLU A 18 -17.62 4.78 -8.72
CA GLU A 18 -18.06 3.63 -7.90
C GLU A 18 -16.86 3.00 -7.21
N HIS A 19 -15.76 2.78 -7.92
CA HIS A 19 -14.48 2.37 -7.35
C HIS A 19 -13.35 3.25 -7.86
N LEU A 20 -12.38 3.56 -7.00
CA LEU A 20 -11.16 4.27 -7.44
C LEU A 20 -10.42 3.48 -8.54
N ASP A 21 -10.54 2.14 -8.52
CA ASP A 21 -10.01 1.25 -9.55
C ASP A 21 -10.59 1.52 -10.95
N ASP A 22 -11.79 2.08 -11.07
CA ASP A 22 -12.45 2.35 -12.36
C ASP A 22 -11.71 3.45 -13.17
N TYR A 23 -10.89 4.26 -12.50
CA TYR A 23 -10.01 5.24 -13.16
C TYR A 23 -8.65 4.67 -13.56
N ILE A 24 -8.35 3.42 -13.21
CA ILE A 24 -7.07 2.78 -13.46
C ILE A 24 -7.23 1.83 -14.65
N THR A 25 -6.67 2.22 -15.79
CA THR A 25 -6.69 1.40 -17.01
C THR A 25 -6.00 0.04 -16.79
N GLU A 26 -6.36 -0.93 -17.62
CA GLU A 26 -5.78 -2.29 -17.58
C GLU A 26 -4.25 -2.28 -17.70
N HIS A 27 -3.71 -1.38 -18.53
CA HIS A 27 -2.27 -1.27 -18.79
C HIS A 27 -1.58 -0.21 -17.91
N ASN A 28 -2.23 0.28 -16.85
CA ASN A 28 -1.61 1.25 -15.95
C ASN A 28 -0.44 0.60 -15.17
N PRO A 29 0.74 1.23 -15.11
CA PRO A 29 1.90 0.67 -14.41
C PRO A 29 1.67 0.42 -12.91
N VAL A 30 0.71 1.07 -12.27
CA VAL A 30 0.36 0.79 -10.87
C VAL A 30 0.00 -0.69 -10.65
N ARG A 31 -0.56 -1.36 -11.67
CA ARG A 31 -0.90 -2.79 -11.62
C ARG A 31 0.34 -3.66 -11.39
N ILE A 32 1.44 -3.37 -12.09
CA ILE A 32 2.70 -4.12 -11.89
C ILE A 32 3.40 -3.69 -10.61
N VAL A 33 3.34 -2.41 -10.23
CA VAL A 33 3.93 -1.92 -8.98
C VAL A 33 3.29 -2.59 -7.77
N ASP A 34 1.96 -2.77 -7.77
CA ASP A 34 1.27 -3.49 -6.70
C ASP A 34 1.77 -4.92 -6.57
N VAL A 35 1.67 -5.70 -7.64
CA VAL A 35 2.08 -7.11 -7.64
C VAL A 35 3.55 -7.24 -7.27
N PHE A 36 4.41 -6.39 -7.84
CA PHE A 36 5.84 -6.44 -7.56
C PHE A 36 6.14 -6.19 -6.09
N VAL A 37 5.61 -5.11 -5.50
CA VAL A 37 5.89 -4.76 -4.10
C VAL A 37 5.23 -5.71 -3.12
N ASP A 38 4.01 -6.19 -3.42
CA ASP A 38 3.27 -7.10 -2.53
C ASP A 38 3.93 -8.49 -2.42
N GLU A 39 4.70 -8.90 -3.42
CA GLU A 39 5.49 -10.15 -3.40
C GLU A 39 6.85 -10.03 -2.68
N LEU A 40 7.26 -8.81 -2.28
CA LEU A 40 8.55 -8.61 -1.60
C LEU A 40 8.49 -8.98 -0.12
N ASP A 41 9.46 -9.77 0.33
CA ASP A 41 9.74 -9.94 1.76
C ASP A 41 10.56 -8.74 2.27
N LEU A 42 9.85 -7.66 2.64
CA LEU A 42 10.46 -6.43 3.11
C LEU A 42 11.30 -6.61 4.39
N VAL A 43 11.00 -7.63 5.22
CA VAL A 43 11.81 -7.94 6.40
C VAL A 43 13.17 -8.46 5.96
N LYS A 44 13.21 -9.43 5.04
CA LYS A 44 14.48 -9.96 4.50
C LYS A 44 15.27 -8.91 3.71
N LEU A 45 14.60 -7.92 3.13
CA LEU A 45 15.24 -6.81 2.43
C LEU A 45 15.78 -5.72 3.36
N GLY A 46 15.60 -5.85 4.69
CA GLY A 46 16.17 -4.94 5.68
C GLY A 46 15.32 -3.69 5.94
N PHE A 47 14.01 -3.73 5.67
CA PHE A 47 13.12 -2.63 6.04
C PHE A 47 12.76 -2.73 7.54
N ASP A 48 13.47 -1.97 8.38
CA ASP A 48 13.22 -1.91 9.83
C ASP A 48 11.78 -1.44 10.16
N GLY A 49 11.21 -0.57 9.33
CA GLY A 49 9.87 -0.01 9.51
C GLY A 49 8.72 -1.02 9.35
N VAL A 50 9.00 -2.28 9.00
CA VAL A 50 8.00 -3.36 8.95
C VAL A 50 7.61 -3.80 10.36
N VAL A 51 8.46 -3.56 11.36
CA VAL A 51 8.11 -3.71 12.77
C VAL A 51 7.54 -2.37 13.26
N PRO A 52 6.23 -2.29 13.57
CA PRO A 52 5.64 -1.06 14.03
C PRO A 52 6.08 -0.73 15.45
N ALA A 53 6.21 0.57 15.76
CA ALA A 53 6.50 1.04 17.11
C ALA A 53 5.41 0.62 18.10
N GLU A 54 5.81 0.37 19.36
CA GLU A 54 4.88 -0.04 20.41
C GLU A 54 3.94 1.08 20.87
N THR A 55 4.38 2.33 20.75
CA THR A 55 3.64 3.52 21.21
C THR A 55 3.68 4.64 20.17
N GLY A 56 2.76 5.60 20.31
CA GLY A 56 2.66 6.76 19.42
C GLY A 56 1.65 6.59 18.29
N ARG A 57 1.72 7.49 17.30
CA ARG A 57 0.86 7.45 16.11
C ARG A 57 1.27 6.28 15.21
N PRO A 58 0.34 5.44 14.74
CA PRO A 58 0.65 4.41 13.75
C PRO A 58 1.33 5.00 12.51
N SER A 59 2.38 4.35 12.03
CA SER A 59 3.06 4.71 10.78
C SER A 59 2.33 4.11 9.57
N TYR A 60 2.67 4.56 8.37
CA TYR A 60 2.34 3.82 7.15
C TYR A 60 3.20 2.57 7.04
N HIS A 61 2.66 1.50 6.45
CA HIS A 61 3.43 0.30 6.15
C HIS A 61 4.50 0.62 5.08
N PRO A 62 5.77 0.17 5.21
CA PRO A 62 6.83 0.48 4.25
C PRO A 62 6.49 0.11 2.81
N ALA A 63 5.74 -0.98 2.58
CA ALA A 63 5.24 -1.35 1.26
C ALA A 63 4.47 -0.22 0.57
N MET A 64 3.62 0.50 1.31
CA MET A 64 2.87 1.64 0.76
C MET A 64 3.79 2.76 0.31
N LEU A 65 4.81 3.07 1.11
CA LEU A 65 5.79 4.10 0.77
C LEU A 65 6.65 3.67 -0.42
N LEU A 66 7.01 2.39 -0.51
CA LEU A 66 7.78 1.84 -1.62
C LEU A 66 6.98 1.87 -2.93
N LYS A 67 5.69 1.54 -2.91
CA LYS A 67 4.80 1.67 -4.08
C LYS A 67 4.78 3.11 -4.61
N ILE A 68 4.69 4.09 -3.72
CA ILE A 68 4.73 5.52 -4.08
C ILE A 68 6.11 5.93 -4.60
N TYR A 69 7.20 5.36 -4.06
CA TYR A 69 8.55 5.67 -4.51
C TYR A 69 8.86 5.13 -5.92
N ILE A 70 8.31 3.97 -6.27
CA ILE A 70 8.54 3.32 -7.57
C ILE A 70 7.70 3.96 -8.70
N TYR A 71 6.49 4.41 -8.39
CA TYR A 71 5.56 5.01 -9.34
C TYR A 71 5.92 6.46 -9.71
#